data_AF-A0A4Q3CAV3-F1
#
_entry.id   AF-A0A4Q3CAV3-F1
#
_cell.length_a   1.000
_cell.length_b   1.000
_cell.length_c   1.000
_cell.angle_alpha   90.00
_cell.angle_beta   90.00
_cell.angle_gamma   90.00
#
_symmetry.space_group_name_H-M   'P 1'
#
loop_
_entity.id
_entity.type
_entity.pdbx_description
1 polymer ?
#
loop_
_entity_poly.entity_id
_entity_poly.type
_entity_poly.pdbx_seq_one_letter_code
_entity_poly.pdbx_strand_id
1 'polypeptide(L)'
;MERFQRGAFGVVPEGRESVVSQIIVRTIAIVLLMAGLLAAFVWIGARKADELSIDRQQHLISIVLEQSFRAIAHDQEAATVWDDSVRELQKPRRDDDWLDDNLGIWFHTYYGHDEIFIVDPADRLIYAMRSGKRAVAASYVQSVGTAAAPLTAELRSKMRSGVPVQRASSILTPGAIDLAMVHGHPAIVSVKPIVSDTGEIVVPPGREYLHVAIRYLDGSFVHDLASRYQLANGRFSRTPPADSGESSVKLRTRKGEVIGYFAWSPFRPGTAMLGQVAPALVGSLLLVFAIVAWLLFRISRSTLQLSVAK
;
A
#
# COMPACT_ATOMS: atom_id res chain seq x y z
N MET A 1 13.91 17.52 105.14
CA MET A 1 13.60 16.44 104.18
C MET A 1 12.57 16.97 103.20
N GLU A 2 12.60 16.48 101.95
CA GLU A 2 11.79 16.84 100.78
C GLU A 2 12.29 17.94 99.82
N ARG A 3 12.30 17.52 98.53
CA ARG A 3 11.99 18.25 97.28
C ARG A 3 13.09 19.19 96.74
N PHE A 4 13.41 19.24 95.45
CA PHE A 4 12.77 18.81 94.21
C PHE A 4 13.86 18.77 93.12
N GLN A 5 14.16 17.61 92.50
CA GLN A 5 14.92 17.59 91.24
C GLN A 5 13.94 17.84 90.08
N ARG A 6 14.19 18.89 89.29
CA ARG A 6 13.51 19.12 88.01
C ARG A 6 14.17 18.22 86.96
N GLY A 7 13.43 17.21 86.51
CA GLY A 7 13.74 16.43 85.31
C GLY A 7 13.42 17.24 84.05
N ALA A 8 14.30 17.10 83.06
CA ALA A 8 14.27 17.78 81.78
C ALA A 8 13.05 17.38 80.93
N PHE A 9 12.38 18.37 80.35
CA PHE A 9 11.44 18.17 79.24
C PHE A 9 12.22 17.79 77.98
N GLY A 10 12.12 16.52 77.57
CA GLY A 10 12.53 16.07 76.25
C GLY A 10 11.56 16.58 75.20
N VAL A 11 11.96 17.60 74.43
CA VAL A 11 11.27 18.02 73.21
C VAL A 11 11.53 16.95 72.14
N VAL A 12 10.50 16.22 71.75
CA VAL A 12 10.55 15.31 70.60
C VAL A 12 10.64 16.17 69.32
N PRO A 13 11.57 15.89 68.39
CA PRO A 13 11.81 16.78 67.25
C PRO A 13 10.77 16.56 66.13
N GLU A 14 9.80 17.48 66.00
CA GLU A 14 8.85 17.56 64.87
C GLU A 14 9.52 17.58 63.48
N GLY A 15 10.80 17.96 63.40
CA GLY A 15 11.55 18.02 62.14
C GLY A 15 11.86 16.66 61.49
N ARG A 16 11.86 15.53 62.24
CA ARG A 16 12.27 14.22 61.69
C ARG A 16 11.17 13.51 60.91
N GLU A 17 9.91 13.59 61.34
CA GLU A 17 8.77 12.98 60.62
C GLU A 17 8.49 13.71 59.29
N SER A 18 8.64 15.04 59.28
CA SER A 18 8.57 15.86 58.06
C SER A 18 9.61 15.45 57.01
N VAL A 19 10.85 15.21 57.44
CA VAL A 19 11.95 14.82 56.53
C VAL A 19 11.74 13.41 55.95
N VAL A 20 11.31 12.43 56.75
CA VAL A 20 11.03 11.06 56.27
C VAL A 20 9.86 11.04 55.29
N SER A 21 8.77 11.76 55.60
CA SER A 21 7.61 11.90 54.70
C SER A 21 8.00 12.55 53.37
N GLN A 22 8.82 13.62 53.40
CA GLN A 22 9.31 14.27 52.18
C GLN A 22 10.19 13.33 51.33
N ILE A 23 11.02 12.47 51.94
CA ILE A 23 11.83 11.50 51.20
C ILE A 23 10.93 10.47 50.51
N ILE A 24 9.94 9.92 51.22
CA ILE A 24 8.99 8.94 50.67
C ILE A 24 8.26 9.51 49.44
N VAL A 25 7.69 10.71 49.59
CA VAL A 25 6.96 11.37 48.50
C VAL A 25 7.87 11.63 47.29
N ARG A 26 9.10 12.11 47.52
CA ARG A 26 10.07 12.35 46.44
C ARG A 26 10.48 11.06 45.73
N THR A 27 10.74 9.98 46.47
CA THR A 27 11.10 8.68 45.90
C THR A 27 9.95 8.11 45.06
N ILE A 28 8.72 8.14 45.57
CA ILE A 28 7.53 7.70 44.83
C ILE A 28 7.35 8.54 43.56
N ALA A 29 7.49 9.87 43.66
CA ALA A 29 7.39 10.75 42.50
C ALA A 29 8.43 10.43 41.42
N ILE A 30 9.69 10.15 41.80
CA ILE A 30 10.75 9.75 40.86
C ILE A 30 10.42 8.40 40.19
N VAL A 31 9.95 7.41 40.96
CA VAL A 31 9.57 6.10 40.41
C VAL A 31 8.42 6.22 39.42
N LEU A 32 7.39 7.01 39.75
CA LEU A 32 6.26 7.27 38.85
C LEU A 32 6.69 8.03 37.59
N LEU A 33 7.60 9.01 37.73
CA LEU A 33 8.15 9.74 36.60
C LEU A 33 8.93 8.80 35.67
N MET A 34 9.80 7.95 36.21
CA MET A 34 10.56 6.97 35.44
C MET A 34 9.64 5.97 34.75
N ALA A 35 8.60 5.48 35.43
CA ALA A 35 7.60 4.60 34.84
C ALA A 35 6.83 5.29 33.70
N GLY A 36 6.45 6.55 33.89
CA GLY A 36 5.79 7.37 32.86
C GLY A 36 6.69 7.61 31.65
N LEU A 37 7.98 7.91 31.86
CA LEU A 37 8.96 8.08 30.78
C LEU A 37 9.18 6.78 30.01
N LEU A 38 9.29 5.64 30.71
CA LEU A 38 9.40 4.33 30.07
C LEU A 38 8.16 4.01 29.24
N ALA A 39 6.96 4.22 29.81
CA ALA A 39 5.71 3.98 29.09
C ALA A 39 5.59 4.88 27.84
N ALA A 40 5.95 6.16 27.97
CA ALA A 40 5.98 7.10 26.85
C ALA A 40 6.99 6.66 25.78
N PHE A 41 8.19 6.24 26.17
CA PHE A 41 9.23 5.77 25.26
C PHE A 41 8.77 4.53 24.48
N VAL A 42 8.21 3.53 25.15
CA VAL A 42 7.70 2.31 24.51
C VAL A 42 6.53 2.64 23.57
N TRP A 43 5.63 3.53 23.98
CA TRP A 43 4.49 3.96 23.17
C TRP A 43 4.91 4.72 21.91
N ILE A 44 5.87 5.65 22.02
CA ILE A 44 6.44 6.38 20.89
C ILE A 44 7.14 5.41 19.94
N GLY A 45 7.96 4.49 20.47
CA GLY A 45 8.65 3.48 19.67
C GLY A 45 7.67 2.59 18.89
N ALA A 46 6.59 2.15 19.53
CA ALA A 46 5.54 1.37 18.90
C ALA A 46 4.83 2.15 17.78
N ARG A 47 4.43 3.40 18.03
CA ARG A 47 3.81 4.23 16.98
C ARG A 47 4.76 4.46 15.80
N LYS A 48 6.05 4.69 16.07
CA LYS A 48 7.04 4.88 15.00
C LYS A 48 7.22 3.61 14.16
N ALA A 49 7.20 2.44 14.80
CA ALA A 49 7.23 1.16 14.10
C ALA A 49 5.99 0.95 13.21
N ASP A 50 4.81 1.35 13.69
CA ASP A 50 3.56 1.27 12.91
C ASP A 50 3.57 2.21 11.71
N GLU A 51 3.97 3.48 11.90
CA GLU A 51 4.11 4.47 10.82
C GLU A 51 5.07 3.96 9.72
N LEU A 52 6.24 3.48 10.12
CA LEU A 52 7.23 2.94 9.18
C LEU A 52 6.69 1.72 8.41
N SER A 53 5.93 0.85 9.09
CA SER A 53 5.32 -0.32 8.44
C SER A 53 4.26 0.11 7.41
N ILE A 54 3.42 1.09 7.74
CA ILE A 54 2.40 1.64 6.84
C ILE A 54 3.05 2.30 5.62
N ASP A 55 4.06 3.15 5.82
CA ASP A 55 4.77 3.82 4.73
C ASP A 55 5.41 2.80 3.77
N ARG A 56 6.02 1.75 4.31
CA ARG A 56 6.61 0.67 3.51
C ARG A 56 5.56 -0.08 2.69
N GLN A 57 4.39 -0.35 3.27
CA GLN A 57 3.29 -1.00 2.56
C GLN A 57 2.71 -0.10 1.45
N GLN A 58 2.54 1.20 1.72
CA GLN A 58 2.14 2.18 0.70
C GLN A 58 3.13 2.24 -0.47
N HIS A 59 4.43 2.30 -0.16
CA HIS A 59 5.47 2.34 -1.16
C HIS A 59 5.53 1.05 -2.01
N LEU A 60 5.38 -0.11 -1.37
CA LEU A 60 5.30 -1.41 -2.04
C LEU A 60 4.15 -1.45 -3.06
N ILE A 61 2.96 -0.99 -2.68
CA ILE A 61 1.80 -0.96 -3.59
C ILE A 61 2.09 -0.06 -4.80
N SER A 62 2.69 1.11 -4.59
CA SER A 62 3.10 1.99 -5.68
C SER A 62 4.09 1.31 -6.63
N ILE A 63 5.09 0.60 -6.10
CA ILE A 63 6.04 -0.19 -6.91
C ILE A 63 5.32 -1.26 -7.73
N VAL A 64 4.41 -2.03 -7.10
CA VAL A 64 3.67 -3.09 -7.80
C VAL A 64 2.80 -2.50 -8.92
N LEU A 65 2.15 -1.36 -8.68
CA LEU A 65 1.40 -0.65 -9.72
C LEU A 65 2.31 -0.23 -10.86
N GLU A 66 3.44 0.42 -10.59
CA GLU A 66 4.41 0.81 -11.62
C GLU A 66 4.95 -0.39 -12.41
N GLN A 67 5.21 -1.51 -11.74
CA GLN A 67 5.62 -2.75 -12.40
C GLN A 67 4.51 -3.30 -13.28
N SER A 68 3.26 -3.25 -12.83
CA SER A 68 2.09 -3.70 -13.62
C SER A 68 1.90 -2.87 -14.88
N PHE A 69 2.14 -1.56 -14.81
CA PHE A 69 2.14 -0.66 -15.98
C PHE A 69 3.21 -1.07 -17.01
N ARG A 70 4.42 -1.42 -16.56
CA ARG A 70 5.48 -1.85 -17.47
C ARG A 70 5.22 -3.24 -18.04
N ALA A 71 4.72 -4.15 -17.20
CA ALA A 71 4.41 -5.53 -17.57
C ALA A 71 3.38 -5.56 -18.71
N ILE A 72 2.21 -4.94 -18.53
CA ILE A 72 1.15 -4.98 -19.57
C ILE A 72 1.63 -4.44 -20.92
N ALA A 73 2.44 -3.37 -20.92
CA ALA A 73 2.97 -2.79 -22.14
C ALA A 73 4.04 -3.69 -22.79
N HIS A 74 4.86 -4.37 -21.99
CA HIS A 74 5.88 -5.29 -22.46
C HIS A 74 5.28 -6.60 -22.98
N ASP A 75 4.34 -7.18 -22.23
CA ASP A 75 3.63 -8.41 -22.57
C ASP A 75 2.97 -8.30 -23.96
N GLN A 76 2.33 -7.16 -24.25
CA GLN A 76 1.74 -6.87 -25.56
C GLN A 76 2.74 -7.03 -26.72
N GLU A 77 4.01 -6.69 -26.53
CA GLU A 77 5.00 -6.71 -27.62
C GLU A 77 5.31 -8.11 -28.13
N ALA A 78 5.00 -9.15 -27.35
CA ALA A 78 5.09 -10.54 -27.81
C ALA A 78 4.20 -10.85 -29.03
N ALA A 79 3.14 -10.07 -29.25
CA ALA A 79 2.28 -10.23 -30.43
C ALA A 79 2.11 -8.94 -31.26
N THR A 80 2.43 -7.76 -30.70
CA THR A 80 2.31 -6.49 -31.44
C THR A 80 3.57 -6.10 -32.19
N VAL A 81 4.71 -6.72 -31.92
CA VAL A 81 5.95 -6.54 -32.69
C VAL A 81 6.21 -7.85 -33.42
N TRP A 82 5.45 -8.08 -34.48
CA TRP A 82 5.47 -9.33 -35.21
C TRP A 82 4.85 -9.15 -36.60
N ASP A 83 5.60 -9.51 -37.63
CA ASP A 83 5.16 -9.40 -39.01
C ASP A 83 3.83 -10.13 -39.31
N ASP A 84 3.59 -11.30 -38.73
CA ASP A 84 2.39 -12.08 -39.05
C ASP A 84 1.12 -11.41 -38.50
N SER A 85 1.22 -10.73 -37.36
CA SER A 85 0.13 -9.89 -36.84
C SER A 85 -0.24 -8.77 -37.81
N VAL A 86 0.76 -8.15 -38.46
CA VAL A 86 0.52 -7.12 -39.48
C VAL A 86 -0.13 -7.74 -40.72
N ARG A 87 0.42 -8.86 -41.21
CA ARG A 87 -0.10 -9.54 -42.41
C ARG A 87 -1.54 -9.99 -42.21
N GLU A 88 -1.85 -10.60 -41.08
CA GLU A 88 -3.20 -11.11 -40.80
C GLU A 88 -4.24 -9.98 -40.78
N LEU A 89 -3.92 -8.88 -40.11
CA LEU A 89 -4.82 -7.74 -39.99
C LEU A 89 -4.99 -6.95 -41.30
N GLN A 90 -4.06 -7.08 -42.25
CA GLN A 90 -4.18 -6.48 -43.57
C GLN A 90 -4.99 -7.32 -44.57
N LYS A 91 -5.33 -8.57 -44.25
CA LYS A 91 -6.14 -9.40 -45.14
C LYS A 91 -7.53 -8.78 -45.37
N PRO A 92 -8.11 -8.89 -46.59
CA PRO A 92 -9.46 -8.40 -46.87
C PRO A 92 -10.55 -9.06 -46.01
N ARG A 93 -10.33 -10.33 -45.67
CA ARG A 93 -11.20 -11.11 -44.78
C ARG A 93 -10.40 -11.49 -43.54
N ARG A 94 -10.89 -11.05 -42.39
CA ARG A 94 -10.29 -11.32 -41.09
C ARG A 94 -10.49 -12.77 -40.69
N ASP A 95 -9.44 -13.40 -40.21
CA ASP A 95 -9.47 -14.70 -39.56
C ASP A 95 -9.57 -14.49 -38.04
N ASP A 96 -10.81 -14.51 -37.53
CA ASP A 96 -11.02 -14.27 -36.09
C ASP A 96 -10.36 -15.37 -35.24
N ASP A 97 -10.26 -16.60 -35.74
CA ASP A 97 -9.66 -17.74 -35.01
C ASP A 97 -8.16 -17.55 -34.85
N TRP A 98 -7.48 -17.06 -35.90
CA TRP A 98 -6.10 -16.63 -35.78
C TRP A 98 -5.93 -15.49 -34.75
N LEU A 99 -6.85 -14.51 -34.72
CA LEU A 99 -6.79 -13.41 -33.74
C LEU A 99 -6.99 -13.90 -32.31
N ASP A 100 -7.88 -14.86 -32.08
CA ASP A 100 -8.05 -15.50 -30.78
C ASP A 100 -6.75 -16.12 -30.30
N ASP A 101 -6.11 -16.91 -31.16
CA ASP A 101 -4.92 -17.69 -30.80
C ASP A 101 -3.67 -16.83 -30.63
N ASN A 102 -3.56 -15.70 -31.34
CA ASN A 102 -2.31 -14.94 -31.46
C ASN A 102 -2.37 -13.51 -30.89
N LEU A 103 -3.53 -12.86 -30.94
CA LEU A 103 -3.71 -11.46 -30.54
C LEU A 103 -4.79 -11.28 -29.45
N GLY A 104 -5.22 -12.37 -28.82
CA GLY A 104 -6.39 -12.34 -27.95
C GLY A 104 -6.28 -13.24 -26.74
N ILE A 105 -6.83 -14.45 -26.83
CA ILE A 105 -7.18 -15.33 -25.71
C ILE A 105 -5.96 -15.70 -24.87
N TRP A 106 -4.81 -15.95 -25.49
CA TRP A 106 -3.62 -16.41 -24.77
C TRP A 106 -3.08 -15.36 -23.78
N PHE A 107 -3.28 -14.07 -24.03
CA PHE A 107 -2.92 -12.98 -23.10
C PHE A 107 -3.64 -13.10 -21.76
N HIS A 108 -4.87 -13.61 -21.74
CA HIS A 108 -5.60 -13.84 -20.50
C HIS A 108 -4.98 -15.00 -19.71
N THR A 109 -4.70 -16.12 -20.36
CA THR A 109 -4.21 -17.33 -19.68
C THR A 109 -2.75 -17.19 -19.24
N TYR A 110 -1.91 -16.53 -20.04
CA TYR A 110 -0.47 -16.44 -19.79
C TYR A 110 -0.08 -15.18 -19.02
N TYR A 111 -0.60 -14.02 -19.40
CA TYR A 111 -0.26 -12.71 -18.79
C TYR A 111 -1.34 -12.14 -17.87
N GLY A 112 -2.49 -12.81 -17.74
CA GLY A 112 -3.58 -12.36 -16.88
C GLY A 112 -4.27 -11.09 -17.37
N HIS A 113 -4.17 -10.74 -18.65
CA HIS A 113 -4.91 -9.58 -19.19
C HIS A 113 -6.41 -9.89 -19.21
N ASP A 114 -7.23 -9.02 -18.64
CA ASP A 114 -8.66 -9.28 -18.48
C ASP A 114 -9.40 -9.11 -19.81
N GLU A 115 -9.01 -8.10 -20.60
CA GLU A 115 -9.62 -7.80 -21.89
C GLU A 115 -8.57 -7.35 -22.91
N ILE A 116 -8.80 -7.70 -24.16
CA ILE A 116 -7.99 -7.31 -25.30
C ILE A 116 -8.90 -6.85 -26.44
N PHE A 117 -8.53 -5.75 -27.10
CA PHE A 117 -9.24 -5.23 -28.27
C PHE A 117 -8.26 -4.89 -29.36
N ILE A 118 -8.70 -5.05 -30.62
CA ILE A 118 -7.96 -4.55 -31.78
C ILE A 118 -8.74 -3.41 -32.39
N VAL A 119 -8.04 -2.32 -32.64
CA VAL A 119 -8.55 -1.08 -33.23
C VAL A 119 -7.94 -0.90 -34.60
N ASP A 120 -8.79 -0.64 -35.59
CA ASP A 120 -8.37 -0.45 -36.97
C ASP A 120 -7.81 0.97 -37.25
N PRO A 121 -7.30 1.25 -38.45
CA PRO A 121 -6.75 2.56 -38.81
C PRO A 121 -7.78 3.70 -38.83
N ALA A 122 -9.08 3.40 -38.75
CA ALA A 122 -10.17 4.36 -38.65
C ALA A 122 -10.70 4.49 -37.20
N ASP A 123 -9.92 3.99 -36.24
CA ASP A 123 -10.22 3.97 -34.81
C ASP A 123 -11.50 3.20 -34.44
N ARG A 124 -11.86 2.18 -35.24
CA ARG A 124 -12.98 1.27 -34.94
C ARG A 124 -12.48 0.01 -34.25
N LEU A 125 -13.20 -0.43 -33.22
CA LEU A 125 -12.96 -1.72 -32.58
C LEU A 125 -13.42 -2.84 -33.53
N ILE A 126 -12.50 -3.69 -33.95
CA ILE A 126 -12.75 -4.78 -34.90
C ILE A 126 -12.68 -6.17 -34.28
N TYR A 127 -12.08 -6.29 -33.10
CA TYR A 127 -11.94 -7.53 -32.35
C TYR A 127 -12.03 -7.25 -30.85
N ALA A 128 -12.54 -8.22 -30.10
CA ALA A 128 -12.61 -8.17 -28.65
C ALA A 128 -12.45 -9.57 -28.04
N MET A 129 -11.66 -9.64 -26.98
CA MET A 129 -11.54 -10.76 -26.07
C MET A 129 -11.82 -10.26 -24.66
N ARG A 130 -12.62 -11.00 -23.89
CA ARG A 130 -12.92 -10.72 -22.49
C ARG A 130 -12.88 -12.00 -21.69
N SER A 131 -12.13 -12.00 -20.59
CA SER A 131 -12.00 -13.14 -19.66
C SER A 131 -11.65 -14.44 -20.38
N GLY A 132 -10.70 -14.37 -21.32
CA GLY A 132 -10.20 -15.52 -22.09
C GLY A 132 -11.16 -16.04 -23.16
N LYS A 133 -12.18 -15.27 -23.56
CA LYS A 133 -13.16 -15.67 -24.58
C LYS A 133 -13.40 -14.57 -25.59
N ARG A 134 -13.59 -14.93 -26.86
CA ARG A 134 -14.02 -13.99 -27.90
C ARG A 134 -15.34 -13.32 -27.51
N ALA A 135 -15.41 -12.02 -27.77
CA ALA A 135 -16.58 -11.20 -27.52
C ALA A 135 -16.93 -10.36 -28.76
N VAL A 136 -18.14 -9.80 -28.78
CA VAL A 136 -18.59 -8.93 -29.88
C VAL A 136 -18.05 -7.52 -29.67
N ALA A 137 -17.08 -7.10 -30.49
CA ALA A 137 -16.39 -5.81 -30.36
C ALA A 137 -17.34 -4.61 -30.31
N ALA A 138 -18.44 -4.64 -31.09
CA ALA A 138 -19.43 -3.57 -31.13
C ALA A 138 -20.08 -3.28 -29.77
N SER A 139 -20.17 -4.27 -28.87
CA SER A 139 -20.75 -4.11 -27.53
C SER A 139 -19.89 -3.25 -26.59
N TYR A 140 -18.63 -2.99 -26.94
CA TYR A 140 -17.64 -2.33 -26.07
C TYR A 140 -17.20 -0.95 -26.56
N VAL A 141 -17.76 -0.47 -27.68
CA VAL A 141 -17.45 0.85 -28.24
C VAL A 141 -17.71 1.96 -27.23
N GLN A 142 -18.80 1.89 -26.46
CA GLN A 142 -19.13 2.94 -25.49
C GLN A 142 -18.22 2.93 -24.26
N SER A 143 -17.90 1.76 -23.71
CA SER A 143 -17.08 1.65 -22.50
C SER A 143 -15.59 1.80 -22.83
N VAL A 144 -15.06 0.88 -23.62
CA VAL A 144 -13.63 0.78 -23.94
C VAL A 144 -13.24 1.81 -24.96
N GLY A 145 -14.06 2.06 -25.98
CA GLY A 145 -13.78 3.11 -26.96
C GLY A 145 -13.63 4.48 -26.29
N THR A 146 -14.48 4.84 -25.32
CA THR A 146 -14.35 6.09 -24.56
C THR A 146 -13.09 6.11 -23.70
N ALA A 147 -12.80 5.02 -22.96
CA ALA A 147 -11.64 4.96 -22.08
C ALA A 147 -10.29 4.96 -22.85
N ALA A 148 -10.24 4.28 -23.99
CA ALA A 148 -9.04 4.12 -24.80
C ALA A 148 -8.85 5.23 -25.86
N ALA A 149 -9.90 5.99 -26.21
CA ALA A 149 -9.82 7.08 -27.17
C ALA A 149 -8.67 8.08 -26.93
N PRO A 150 -8.46 8.63 -25.71
CA PRO A 150 -7.36 9.57 -25.48
C PRO A 150 -5.98 8.92 -25.68
N LEU A 151 -5.84 7.64 -25.31
CA LEU A 151 -4.59 6.88 -25.47
C LEU A 151 -4.33 6.52 -26.93
N THR A 152 -5.38 6.16 -27.66
CA THR A 152 -5.36 5.91 -29.10
C THR A 152 -4.90 7.17 -29.84
N ALA A 153 -5.53 8.32 -29.54
CA ALA A 153 -5.15 9.60 -30.15
C ALA A 153 -3.70 10.00 -29.83
N GLU A 154 -3.26 9.83 -28.57
CA GLU A 154 -1.88 10.06 -28.15
C GLU A 154 -0.90 9.17 -28.93
N LEU A 155 -1.16 7.87 -29.00
CA LEU A 155 -0.30 6.93 -29.70
C LEU A 155 -0.24 7.23 -31.21
N ARG A 156 -1.39 7.47 -31.85
CA ARG A 156 -1.49 7.88 -33.26
C ARG A 156 -0.64 9.12 -33.53
N SER A 157 -0.66 10.10 -32.62
CA SER A 157 0.18 11.29 -32.71
C SER A 157 1.67 10.94 -32.62
N LYS A 158 2.06 10.10 -31.63
CA LYS A 158 3.45 9.65 -31.46
C LYS A 158 3.97 8.95 -32.72
N MET A 159 3.17 8.06 -33.32
CA MET A 159 3.52 7.34 -34.54
C MET A 159 3.75 8.29 -35.72
N ARG A 160 2.84 9.24 -35.95
CA ARG A 160 3.01 10.25 -37.02
C ARG A 160 4.24 11.13 -36.85
N SER A 161 4.58 11.48 -35.61
CA SER A 161 5.76 12.29 -35.32
C SER A 161 7.08 11.51 -35.33
N GLY A 162 7.03 10.17 -35.45
CA GLY A 162 8.22 9.33 -35.43
C GLY A 162 9.00 9.41 -34.11
N VAL A 163 8.31 9.60 -32.98
CA VAL A 163 8.98 9.69 -31.66
C VAL A 163 9.78 8.40 -31.44
N PRO A 164 11.11 8.47 -31.28
CA PRO A 164 11.92 7.28 -31.09
C PRO A 164 11.64 6.67 -29.71
N VAL A 165 11.61 5.34 -29.67
CA VAL A 165 11.57 4.61 -28.40
C VAL A 165 12.91 4.80 -27.70
N GLN A 166 12.89 5.14 -26.40
CA GLN A 166 14.11 5.34 -25.64
C GLN A 166 14.88 4.02 -25.59
N ARG A 167 16.09 3.99 -26.19
CA ARG A 167 16.92 2.78 -26.29
C ARG A 167 17.30 2.13 -24.94
N ALA A 168 17.16 2.87 -23.84
CA ALA A 168 17.38 2.34 -22.49
C ALA A 168 16.15 1.63 -21.90
N SER A 169 15.01 1.62 -22.60
CA SER A 169 13.80 0.92 -22.15
C SER A 169 13.75 -0.50 -22.72
N SER A 170 13.24 -1.45 -21.92
CA SER A 170 12.93 -2.83 -22.36
C SER A 170 11.69 -2.90 -23.25
N ILE A 171 11.22 -1.76 -23.74
CA ILE A 171 10.03 -1.59 -24.57
C ILE A 171 10.52 -1.34 -26.00
N LEU A 172 9.97 -2.04 -26.98
CA LEU A 172 10.36 -2.01 -28.39
C LEU A 172 9.61 -0.93 -29.20
N THR A 173 8.38 -0.60 -28.80
CA THR A 173 7.49 0.30 -29.56
C THR A 173 6.91 1.43 -28.70
N PRO A 174 6.58 2.60 -29.29
CA PRO A 174 5.84 3.63 -28.59
C PRO A 174 4.52 3.07 -28.05
N GLY A 175 4.12 3.50 -26.86
CA GLY A 175 2.83 3.12 -26.27
C GLY A 175 2.13 4.32 -25.63
N ALA A 176 0.84 4.16 -25.35
CA ALA A 176 0.08 5.06 -24.52
C ALA A 176 -0.64 4.24 -23.45
N ILE A 177 -0.38 4.55 -22.18
CA ILE A 177 -0.87 3.77 -21.04
C ILE A 177 -1.31 4.70 -19.93
N ASP A 178 -2.45 4.42 -19.31
CA ASP A 178 -2.97 5.19 -18.18
C ASP A 178 -3.96 4.37 -17.35
N LEU A 179 -4.38 4.93 -16.22
CA LEU A 179 -5.54 4.43 -15.49
C LEU A 179 -6.84 4.98 -16.06
N ALA A 180 -7.87 4.14 -16.08
CA ALA A 180 -9.24 4.55 -16.40
C ALA A 180 -10.25 3.69 -15.65
N MET A 181 -11.51 4.17 -15.60
CA MET A 181 -12.64 3.34 -15.20
C MET A 181 -13.20 2.65 -16.44
N VAL A 182 -13.16 1.32 -16.46
CA VAL A 182 -13.68 0.49 -17.55
C VAL A 182 -14.76 -0.42 -16.96
N HIS A 183 -15.96 -0.40 -17.54
CA HIS A 183 -17.10 -1.16 -17.01
C HIS A 183 -17.42 -0.90 -15.52
N GLY A 184 -17.02 0.25 -14.98
CA GLY A 184 -17.20 0.56 -13.56
C GLY A 184 -16.12 -0.03 -12.64
N HIS A 185 -15.09 -0.65 -13.20
CA HIS A 185 -13.92 -1.19 -12.51
C HIS A 185 -12.68 -0.31 -12.81
N PRO A 186 -11.78 -0.10 -11.84
CA PRO A 186 -10.51 0.56 -12.10
C PRO A 186 -9.63 -0.34 -12.96
N ALA A 187 -8.98 0.20 -13.98
CA ALA A 187 -8.12 -0.59 -14.85
C ALA A 187 -6.90 0.19 -15.31
N ILE A 188 -5.82 -0.55 -15.56
CA ILE A 188 -4.73 -0.12 -16.44
C ILE A 188 -5.21 -0.37 -17.87
N VAL A 189 -5.15 0.67 -18.70
CA VAL A 189 -5.45 0.60 -20.13
C VAL A 189 -4.16 0.90 -20.89
N SER A 190 -3.68 -0.07 -21.67
CA SER A 190 -2.44 0.04 -22.46
C SER A 190 -2.74 -0.11 -23.94
N VAL A 191 -2.29 0.85 -24.74
CA VAL A 191 -2.44 0.86 -26.19
C VAL A 191 -1.07 0.77 -26.84
N LYS A 192 -0.92 -0.20 -27.74
CA LYS A 192 0.31 -0.49 -28.49
C LYS A 192 0.04 -0.61 -29.99
N PRO A 193 0.95 -0.17 -30.86
CA PRO A 193 0.81 -0.35 -32.29
C PRO A 193 1.21 -1.76 -32.67
N ILE A 194 0.53 -2.34 -33.66
CA ILE A 194 0.92 -3.60 -34.28
C ILE A 194 1.82 -3.26 -35.46
N VAL A 195 3.09 -3.65 -35.38
CA VAL A 195 4.16 -3.29 -36.30
C VAL A 195 5.02 -4.50 -36.68
N SER A 196 5.72 -4.36 -37.79
CA SER A 196 6.69 -5.33 -38.30
C SER A 196 7.92 -5.39 -37.40
N ASP A 197 8.38 -6.60 -37.07
CA ASP A 197 9.62 -6.83 -36.32
C ASP A 197 10.85 -6.78 -37.23
N THR A 198 10.67 -7.19 -38.49
CA THR A 198 11.73 -7.13 -39.53
C THR A 198 11.89 -5.74 -40.13
N GLY A 199 10.83 -4.92 -40.09
CA GLY A 199 10.74 -3.65 -40.81
C GLY A 199 10.45 -3.79 -42.30
N GLU A 200 10.20 -5.01 -42.79
CA GLU A 200 9.93 -5.27 -44.21
C GLU A 200 8.49 -4.86 -44.61
N ILE A 201 7.56 -4.87 -43.65
CA ILE A 201 6.17 -4.46 -43.88
C ILE A 201 5.99 -3.00 -43.50
N VAL A 202 5.95 -2.13 -44.51
CA VAL A 202 5.76 -0.70 -44.31
C VAL A 202 4.29 -0.37 -44.11
N VAL A 203 3.93 0.06 -42.91
CA VAL A 203 2.62 0.64 -42.60
C VAL A 203 2.76 2.16 -42.52
N PRO A 204 1.90 2.96 -43.19
CA PRO A 204 1.97 4.41 -43.09
C PRO A 204 1.83 4.88 -41.64
N PRO A 205 2.69 5.80 -41.16
CA PRO A 205 2.66 6.27 -39.78
C PRO A 205 1.29 6.75 -39.32
N GLY A 206 0.79 6.21 -38.22
CA GLY A 206 -0.52 6.52 -37.68
C GLY A 206 -1.68 5.75 -38.32
N ARG A 207 -1.41 4.82 -39.25
CA ARG A 207 -2.40 3.89 -39.85
C ARG A 207 -2.20 2.44 -39.41
N GLU A 208 -1.44 2.19 -38.36
CA GLU A 208 -1.23 0.87 -37.79
C GLU A 208 -2.54 0.32 -37.19
N TYR A 209 -2.68 -0.99 -37.08
CA TYR A 209 -3.67 -1.52 -36.15
C TYR A 209 -3.15 -1.29 -34.73
N LEU A 210 -4.05 -1.06 -33.78
CA LEU A 210 -3.67 -0.90 -32.38
C LEU A 210 -4.22 -2.05 -31.56
N HIS A 211 -3.43 -2.49 -30.61
CA HIS A 211 -3.78 -3.48 -29.62
C HIS A 211 -4.01 -2.77 -28.28
N VAL A 212 -5.22 -2.91 -27.74
CA VAL A 212 -5.63 -2.33 -26.46
C VAL A 212 -5.75 -3.46 -25.46
N ALA A 213 -4.94 -3.43 -24.41
CA ALA A 213 -5.00 -4.37 -23.29
C ALA A 213 -5.58 -3.67 -22.06
N ILE A 214 -6.41 -4.40 -21.32
CA ILE A 214 -7.04 -3.95 -20.09
C ILE A 214 -6.69 -4.94 -18.98
N ARG A 215 -6.15 -4.41 -17.87
CA ARG A 215 -5.97 -5.15 -16.63
C ARG A 215 -6.73 -4.45 -15.51
N TYR A 216 -7.73 -5.11 -14.95
CA TYR A 216 -8.48 -4.60 -13.81
C TYR A 216 -7.61 -4.57 -12.55
N LEU A 217 -7.76 -3.49 -11.78
CA LEU A 217 -7.09 -3.27 -10.50
C LEU A 217 -7.97 -3.68 -9.31
N ASP A 218 -8.99 -4.50 -9.57
CA ASP A 218 -9.80 -5.19 -8.59
C ASP A 218 -9.88 -6.70 -8.88
N GLY A 219 -10.77 -7.42 -8.21
CA GLY A 219 -10.94 -8.86 -8.41
C GLY A 219 -9.64 -9.64 -8.21
N SER A 220 -9.19 -10.33 -9.27
CA SER A 220 -7.97 -11.15 -9.27
C SER A 220 -6.70 -10.37 -8.91
N PHE A 221 -6.56 -9.12 -9.39
CA PHE A 221 -5.37 -8.31 -9.12
C PHE A 221 -5.21 -8.03 -7.63
N VAL A 222 -6.30 -7.59 -6.99
CA VAL A 222 -6.33 -7.36 -5.55
C VAL A 222 -6.09 -8.66 -4.80
N HIS A 223 -6.68 -9.77 -5.23
CA HIS A 223 -6.49 -11.06 -4.58
C HIS A 223 -5.03 -11.51 -4.61
N ASP A 224 -4.37 -11.40 -5.76
CA ASP A 224 -2.96 -11.75 -5.93
C ASP A 224 -2.05 -10.82 -5.12
N LEU A 225 -2.31 -9.51 -5.16
CA LEU A 225 -1.56 -8.52 -4.39
C LEU A 225 -1.73 -8.73 -2.88
N ALA A 226 -2.97 -8.98 -2.41
CA ALA A 226 -3.26 -9.20 -1.02
C ALA A 226 -2.64 -10.50 -0.49
N SER A 227 -2.70 -11.58 -1.27
CA SER A 227 -2.12 -12.87 -0.88
C SER A 227 -0.59 -12.85 -0.87
N ARG A 228 0.03 -12.33 -1.94
CA ARG A 228 1.51 -12.29 -2.08
C ARG A 228 2.18 -11.38 -1.06
N TYR A 229 1.54 -10.27 -0.70
CA TYR A 229 2.13 -9.25 0.17
C TYR A 229 1.45 -9.14 1.54
N GLN A 230 0.58 -10.11 1.86
CA GLN A 230 -0.12 -10.19 3.15
C GLN A 230 -0.89 -8.90 3.51
N LEU A 231 -1.51 -8.26 2.51
CA LEU A 231 -2.33 -7.07 2.71
C LEU A 231 -3.73 -7.51 3.14
N ALA A 232 -3.94 -7.58 4.45
CA ALA A 232 -5.21 -7.99 5.03
C ALA A 232 -6.37 -7.10 4.54
N ASN A 233 -7.48 -7.73 4.15
CA ASN A 233 -8.69 -7.05 3.66
C ASN A 233 -8.45 -6.06 2.50
N GLY A 234 -7.44 -6.35 1.65
CA GLY A 234 -7.18 -5.58 0.44
C GLY A 234 -8.41 -5.51 -0.47
N ARG A 235 -8.79 -4.30 -0.89
CA ARG A 235 -9.92 -4.07 -1.81
C ARG A 235 -9.78 -2.76 -2.57
N PHE A 236 -10.50 -2.67 -3.68
CA PHE A 236 -10.80 -1.40 -4.32
C PHE A 236 -11.95 -0.68 -3.61
N SER A 237 -11.84 0.64 -3.49
CA SER A 237 -12.89 1.54 -3.01
C SER A 237 -12.97 2.77 -3.91
N ARG A 238 -14.18 3.17 -4.29
CA ARG A 238 -14.41 4.40 -5.07
C ARG A 238 -14.23 5.67 -4.23
N THR A 239 -14.53 5.58 -2.94
CA THR A 239 -14.38 6.68 -1.99
C THR A 239 -13.21 6.42 -1.05
N PRO A 240 -12.63 7.47 -0.45
CA PRO A 240 -11.68 7.29 0.64
C PRO A 240 -12.28 6.38 1.73
N PRO A 241 -11.50 5.45 2.30
CA PRO A 241 -11.96 4.69 3.46
C PRO A 241 -12.40 5.61 4.59
N ALA A 242 -13.56 5.32 5.18
CA ALA A 242 -14.10 6.11 6.29
C ALA A 242 -13.44 5.76 7.63
N ASP A 243 -12.92 4.53 7.76
CA ASP A 243 -12.37 4.02 9.00
C ASP A 243 -10.93 4.48 9.24
N SER A 244 -10.66 5.02 10.44
CA SER A 244 -9.30 5.36 10.88
C SER A 244 -8.38 4.15 11.07
N GLY A 245 -8.94 2.94 10.97
CA GLY A 245 -8.20 1.68 11.06
C GLY A 245 -7.48 1.30 9.77
N GLU A 246 -7.93 1.79 8.61
CA GLU A 246 -7.44 1.36 7.31
C GLU A 246 -6.38 2.30 6.75
N SER A 247 -5.55 1.76 5.85
CA SER A 247 -4.63 2.54 5.02
C SER A 247 -5.08 2.45 3.57
N SER A 248 -4.74 3.44 2.75
CA SER A 248 -5.05 3.43 1.33
C SER A 248 -4.01 4.12 0.46
N VAL A 249 -3.96 3.69 -0.80
CA VAL A 249 -3.21 4.35 -1.88
C VAL A 249 -4.22 4.85 -2.91
N LYS A 250 -4.06 6.11 -3.34
CA LYS A 250 -4.88 6.72 -4.39
C LYS A 250 -4.47 6.17 -5.76
N LEU A 251 -5.44 5.68 -6.52
CA LEU A 251 -5.27 5.33 -7.92
C LEU A 251 -5.50 6.60 -8.75
N ARG A 252 -4.43 7.13 -9.35
CA ARG A 252 -4.47 8.39 -10.11
C ARG A 252 -4.09 8.19 -11.57
N THR A 253 -4.82 8.87 -12.45
CA THR A 253 -4.44 8.97 -13.87
C THR A 253 -3.19 9.85 -14.01
N ARG A 254 -2.53 9.81 -15.18
CA ARG A 254 -1.38 10.69 -15.48
C ARG A 254 -1.72 12.18 -15.39
N LYS A 255 -3.00 12.54 -15.56
CA LYS A 255 -3.50 13.92 -15.39
C LYS A 255 -3.79 14.29 -13.93
N GLY A 256 -3.59 13.37 -12.99
CA GLY A 256 -3.77 13.58 -11.55
C GLY A 256 -5.19 13.35 -11.03
N GLU A 257 -6.12 12.94 -11.90
CA GLU A 257 -7.49 12.59 -11.51
C GLU A 257 -7.50 11.31 -10.68
N VAL A 258 -8.25 11.30 -9.57
CA VAL A 258 -8.38 10.13 -8.70
C VAL A 258 -9.56 9.29 -9.17
N ILE A 259 -9.31 8.06 -9.62
CA ILE A 259 -10.36 7.13 -10.05
C ILE A 259 -10.81 6.18 -8.92
N GLY A 260 -10.07 6.16 -7.82
CA GLY A 260 -10.43 5.46 -6.59
C GLY A 260 -9.22 5.17 -5.71
N TYR A 261 -9.35 4.16 -4.86
CA TYR A 261 -8.44 3.86 -3.77
C TYR A 261 -8.24 2.35 -3.68
N PHE A 262 -6.99 1.91 -3.53
CA PHE A 262 -6.70 0.58 -2.99
C PHE A 262 -6.60 0.71 -1.48
N ALA A 263 -7.48 0.02 -0.74
CA ALA A 263 -7.58 0.09 0.72
C ALA A 263 -7.28 -1.26 1.35
N TRP A 264 -6.64 -1.26 2.52
CA TRP A 264 -6.33 -2.47 3.28
C TRP A 264 -6.25 -2.18 4.77
N SER A 265 -6.29 -3.24 5.58
CA SER A 265 -5.98 -3.20 7.01
C SER A 265 -4.45 -3.29 7.19
N PRO A 266 -3.78 -2.19 7.58
CA PRO A 266 -2.33 -2.17 7.69
C PRO A 266 -1.83 -3.08 8.82
N PHE A 267 -0.68 -3.69 8.59
CA PHE A 267 0.01 -4.41 9.66
C PHE A 267 0.65 -3.40 10.61
N ARG A 268 0.36 -3.52 11.91
CA ARG A 268 0.81 -2.60 12.96
C ARG A 268 1.68 -3.35 13.99
N PRO A 269 2.96 -3.61 13.68
CA PRO A 269 3.83 -4.42 14.52
C PRO A 269 4.07 -3.78 15.89
N GLY A 270 4.18 -2.46 15.99
CA GLY A 270 4.38 -1.76 17.25
C GLY A 270 3.16 -1.88 18.16
N THR A 271 1.96 -1.67 17.62
CA THR A 271 0.71 -1.90 18.38
C THR A 271 0.59 -3.37 18.81
N ALA A 272 0.93 -4.32 17.93
CA ALA A 272 0.91 -5.75 18.27
C ALA A 272 1.91 -6.09 19.39
N MET A 273 3.13 -5.55 19.34
CA MET A 273 4.14 -5.74 20.39
C MET A 273 3.72 -5.12 21.72
N LEU A 274 3.11 -3.92 21.70
CA LEU A 274 2.55 -3.30 22.90
C LEU A 274 1.53 -4.21 23.59
N GLY A 275 0.62 -4.83 22.84
CA GLY A 275 -0.38 -5.75 23.39
C GLY A 275 0.24 -6.96 24.11
N GLN A 276 1.42 -7.41 23.68
CA GLN A 276 2.12 -8.56 24.28
C GLN A 276 3.04 -8.16 25.44
N VAL A 277 3.74 -7.03 25.34
CA VAL A 277 4.76 -6.60 26.33
C VAL A 277 4.15 -5.77 27.46
N ALA A 278 3.10 -4.99 27.19
CA ALA A 278 2.52 -4.08 28.18
C ALA A 278 2.04 -4.79 29.46
N PRO A 279 1.38 -5.97 29.43
CA PRO A 279 0.97 -6.65 30.66
C PRO A 279 2.15 -7.02 31.55
N ALA A 280 3.24 -7.53 30.97
CA ALA A 280 4.45 -7.87 31.71
C ALA A 280 5.15 -6.62 32.26
N LEU A 281 5.19 -5.54 31.48
CA LEU A 281 5.78 -4.26 31.90
C LEU A 281 4.99 -3.63 33.06
N VAL A 282 3.65 -3.63 32.97
CA VAL A 282 2.76 -3.18 34.05
C VAL A 282 2.93 -4.05 35.29
N GLY A 283 2.95 -5.38 35.15
CA GLY A 283 3.17 -6.29 36.27
C GLY A 283 4.52 -6.06 36.97
N SER A 284 5.57 -5.83 36.18
CA SER A 284 6.92 -5.53 36.69
C SER A 284 6.97 -4.18 37.41
N LEU A 285 6.32 -3.15 36.85
CA LEU A 285 6.21 -1.83 37.48
C LEU A 285 5.42 -1.90 38.80
N LEU A 286 4.32 -2.65 38.84
CA LEU A 286 3.53 -2.88 40.05
C LEU A 286 4.34 -3.61 41.12
N LEU A 287 5.13 -4.62 40.74
CA LEU A 287 6.01 -5.34 41.65
C LEU A 287 7.10 -4.44 42.23
N VAL A 288 7.78 -3.65 41.39
CA VAL A 288 8.78 -2.67 41.83
C VAL A 288 8.16 -1.64 42.77
N PHE A 289 6.98 -1.12 42.43
CA PHE A 289 6.25 -0.19 43.27
C PHE A 289 5.90 -0.81 44.63
N ALA A 290 5.42 -2.06 44.65
CA ALA A 290 5.11 -2.78 45.88
C ALA A 290 6.35 -2.99 46.76
N ILE A 291 7.49 -3.35 46.17
CA ILE A 291 8.77 -3.51 46.89
C ILE A 291 9.24 -2.17 47.48
N VAL A 292 9.22 -1.09 46.70
CA VAL A 292 9.61 0.25 47.16
C VAL A 292 8.68 0.70 48.30
N ALA A 293 7.36 0.56 48.13
CA ALA A 293 6.39 0.90 49.16
C ALA A 293 6.61 0.08 50.44
N TRP A 294 6.87 -1.22 50.33
CA TRP A 294 7.16 -2.09 51.46
C TRP A 294 8.46 -1.71 52.19
N LEU A 295 9.53 -1.39 51.46
CA LEU A 295 10.81 -0.95 52.05
C LEU A 295 10.65 0.38 52.79
N LEU A 296 9.95 1.35 52.20
CA LEU A 296 9.68 2.65 52.83
C LEU A 296 8.78 2.49 54.08
N PHE A 297 7.78 1.61 54.03
CA PHE A 297 6.96 1.25 55.19
C PHE A 297 7.77 0.57 56.30
N ARG A 298 8.69 -0.32 55.95
CA ARG A 298 9.57 -0.97 56.92
C ARG A 298 10.51 0.01 57.59
N ILE A 299 11.15 0.89 56.81
CA ILE A 299 12.09 1.90 57.31
C ILE A 299 11.40 2.83 58.32
N SER A 300 10.22 3.34 57.97
CA SER A 300 9.42 4.22 58.85
C SER A 300 9.03 3.52 60.16
N ARG A 301 8.64 2.24 60.12
CA ARG A 301 8.39 1.45 61.34
C ARG A 301 9.62 1.25 62.23
N SER A 302 10.78 0.98 61.64
CA SER A 302 12.03 0.81 62.41
C SER A 302 12.55 2.11 63.02
N THR A 303 12.28 3.27 62.39
CA THR A 303 12.66 4.57 62.98
C THR A 303 11.79 4.94 64.18
N LEU A 304 10.51 4.54 64.20
CA LEU A 304 9.61 4.68 65.37
C LEU A 304 10.05 3.83 66.57
N GLN A 305 10.68 2.67 66.36
CA GLN A 305 11.15 1.83 67.48
C GLN A 305 12.42 2.39 68.15
N LEU A 306 13.26 3.12 67.40
CA LEU A 306 14.43 3.82 67.94
C LEU A 306 14.09 5.11 68.69
N SER A 307 12.90 5.70 68.47
CA SER A 307 12.44 6.87 69.23
C SER A 307 11.74 6.52 70.55
N VAL A 308 11.23 5.29 70.68
CA VAL A 308 10.61 4.79 71.93
C VAL A 308 11.66 4.21 72.90
N ALA A 309 12.87 3.88 72.42
CA ALA A 309 13.95 3.32 73.23
C ALA A 309 14.92 4.37 73.83
N LYS A 310 14.53 5.64 73.89
CA LYS A 310 15.28 6.74 74.56
C LYS A 310 14.47 7.32 75.70
#